data_AF-A0A931PRN1-F1
#
_entry.id   AF-A0A931PRN1-F1
#
_cell.length_a   1.000
_cell.length_b   1.000
_cell.length_c   1.000
_cell.angle_alpha   90.00
_cell.angle_beta   90.00
_cell.angle_gamma   90.00
#
_symmetry.space_group_name_H-M   'P 1'
#
loop_
_entity.id
_entity.type
_entity.pdbx_description
1 polymer ?
#
loop_
_entity_poly.entity_id
_entity_poly.type
_entity_poly.pdbx_seq_one_letter_code
_entity_poly.pdbx_strand_id
1 'polypeptide(L)'
;MGIVPGLELSESERRARCSSTPTTLLGWVKLVNFALVIDVHNITTHQFQVAEVLVADVSFVCPTRQFTRAVQKYQPKTYLYQFTYVTRIGNFLGIGAFHGSEIEYVFGILTSLATPQEQALSDAMITYWTNFAKTGDPNSAATAVTWPTYTFQEDPHLQLDIPISAGHELHKKQCDLLGSLQGSN
;
A
#
# COMPACT_ATOMS: atom_id res chain seq x y z
N MET A 1 17.43 73.82 -1.74
CA MET A 1 17.00 73.12 -2.96
C MET A 1 15.92 72.13 -2.54
N GLY A 2 14.65 72.39 -2.90
CA GLY A 2 13.50 71.48 -2.76
C GLY A 2 13.02 71.12 -1.34
N ILE A 3 12.04 71.87 -0.82
CA ILE A 3 11.14 71.51 0.30
C ILE A 3 9.81 71.06 -0.31
N VAL A 4 9.21 69.96 0.18
CA VAL A 4 7.74 69.78 0.29
C VAL A 4 7.44 69.01 1.60
N PRO A 5 6.40 69.36 2.38
CA PRO A 5 6.42 69.24 3.85
C PRO A 5 5.35 68.31 4.47
N GLY A 6 5.55 68.01 5.76
CA GLY A 6 4.47 67.89 6.76
C GLY A 6 3.86 66.49 7.00
N LEU A 7 4.06 65.93 8.19
CA LEU A 7 3.16 66.11 9.35
C LEU A 7 3.71 65.28 10.52
N GLU A 8 4.07 65.94 11.62
CA GLU A 8 4.22 65.28 12.92
C GLU A 8 2.84 64.82 13.42
N LEU A 9 2.74 63.56 13.82
CA LEU A 9 1.54 63.00 14.41
C LEU A 9 1.65 62.93 15.94
N SER A 10 0.58 63.37 16.60
CA SER A 10 0.49 63.64 18.04
C SER A 10 0.35 62.39 18.92
N GLU A 11 0.67 62.53 20.21
CA GLU A 11 0.68 61.46 21.23
C GLU A 11 -0.68 60.77 21.48
N SER A 12 -1.79 61.28 20.91
CA SER A 12 -3.11 60.63 20.97
C SER A 12 -3.26 59.43 20.01
N GLU A 13 -2.32 59.19 19.10
CA GLU A 13 -2.33 58.02 18.20
C GLU A 13 -1.55 56.81 18.75
N ARG A 14 -0.86 56.95 19.89
CA ARG A 14 -0.06 55.87 20.49
C ARG A 14 -0.79 54.97 21.51
N ARG A 15 -2.07 55.22 21.82
CA ARG A 15 -2.86 54.35 22.71
C ARG A 15 -4.33 54.25 22.28
N ALA A 16 -4.64 53.38 21.31
CA ALA A 16 -5.97 52.76 21.19
C ALA A 16 -5.98 51.60 20.18
N ARG A 17 -5.70 50.38 20.65
CA ARG A 17 -6.48 49.15 20.38
C ARG A 17 -5.80 47.90 20.95
N CYS A 18 -6.23 47.53 22.16
CA CYS A 18 -6.46 46.12 22.46
C CYS A 18 -7.69 45.63 21.68
N SER A 19 -7.78 44.31 21.47
CA SER A 19 -8.94 43.53 20.96
C SER A 19 -9.06 43.35 19.43
N SER A 20 -8.37 42.32 18.91
CA SER A 20 -9.02 41.16 18.26
C SER A 20 -7.97 40.09 17.91
N THR A 21 -8.22 38.85 18.31
CA THR A 21 -7.41 37.64 17.99
C THR A 21 -7.30 37.36 16.48
N PRO A 22 -6.19 36.77 16.03
CA PRO A 22 -6.28 35.67 15.06
C PRO A 22 -5.37 34.47 15.41
N THR A 23 -6.04 33.35 15.67
CA THR A 23 -5.89 32.03 15.03
C THR A 23 -4.50 31.60 14.51
N THR A 24 -4.12 30.38 14.94
CA THR A 24 -3.18 29.41 14.34
C THR A 24 -1.81 29.23 15.03
N LEU A 25 -1.84 28.60 16.20
CA LEU A 25 -0.69 27.90 16.80
C LEU A 25 -1.13 26.53 17.36
N LEU A 26 -1.90 25.78 16.56
CA LEU A 26 -2.44 24.45 16.91
C LEU A 26 -2.35 23.45 15.74
N GLY A 27 -1.30 23.55 14.91
CA GLY A 27 -1.26 22.87 13.61
C GLY A 27 -0.06 21.99 13.28
N TRP A 28 0.92 21.78 14.17
CA TRP A 28 2.18 21.11 13.77
C TRP A 28 2.69 20.00 14.70
N VAL A 29 1.85 19.44 15.58
CA VAL A 29 2.16 18.18 16.30
C VAL A 29 1.05 17.15 16.12
N LYS A 30 0.70 16.89 14.86
CA LYS A 30 0.06 15.64 14.46
C LYS A 30 0.93 15.10 13.34
N LEU A 31 1.85 14.18 13.65
CA LEU A 31 2.45 13.18 12.74
C LEU A 31 3.73 12.55 13.32
N VAL A 32 3.76 12.15 14.59
CA VAL A 32 4.52 10.96 15.05
C VAL A 32 3.88 10.55 16.38
N ASN A 33 2.90 9.64 16.40
CA ASN A 33 2.19 9.35 17.66
C ASN A 33 2.16 7.88 18.08
N PHE A 34 2.89 7.02 17.39
CA PHE A 34 3.05 5.64 17.81
C PHE A 34 4.49 5.20 17.58
N ALA A 35 5.23 5.05 18.67
CA ALA A 35 6.47 4.30 18.71
C ALA A 35 6.20 3.12 19.65
N LEU A 36 6.22 1.91 19.12
CA LEU A 36 6.08 0.69 19.90
C LEU A 36 7.48 0.24 20.33
N VAL A 37 7.72 0.17 21.63
CA VAL A 37 8.91 -0.45 22.21
C VAL A 37 8.44 -1.68 22.98
N ILE A 38 8.79 -2.87 22.47
CA ILE A 38 8.49 -4.15 23.15
C ILE A 38 9.79 -4.90 23.44
N ASP A 39 9.80 -5.58 24.58
CA ASP A 39 10.85 -6.53 24.91
C ASP A 39 10.64 -7.82 24.10
N VAL A 40 11.62 -8.14 23.25
CA VAL A 40 11.58 -9.31 22.36
C VAL A 40 12.31 -10.53 22.93
N HIS A 41 12.97 -10.43 24.09
CA HIS A 41 13.84 -11.50 24.61
C HIS A 41 13.08 -12.80 24.93
N ASN A 42 11.76 -12.73 25.15
CA ASN A 42 10.89 -13.89 25.41
C ASN A 42 9.90 -14.18 24.26
N ILE A 43 10.07 -13.56 23.08
CA ILE A 43 9.21 -13.81 21.93
C ILE A 43 9.80 -14.94 21.09
N THR A 44 9.01 -15.99 20.89
CA THR A 44 9.39 -17.08 19.97
C THR A 44 9.25 -16.62 18.51
N THR A 45 10.06 -17.21 17.62
CA THR A 45 9.95 -16.97 16.17
C THR A 45 8.53 -17.18 15.65
N HIS A 46 7.83 -18.20 16.17
CA HIS A 46 6.43 -18.47 15.80
C HIS A 46 5.49 -17.32 16.22
N GLN A 47 5.61 -16.80 17.44
CA GLN A 47 4.78 -15.66 17.89
C GLN A 47 5.03 -14.41 17.05
N PHE A 48 6.29 -14.16 16.67
CA PHE A 48 6.64 -13.03 15.80
C PHE A 48 6.03 -13.18 14.40
N GLN A 49 6.18 -14.35 13.77
CA GLN A 49 5.59 -14.64 12.45
C GLN A 49 4.06 -14.53 12.45
N VAL A 50 3.39 -15.00 13.51
CA VAL A 50 1.94 -14.84 13.65
C VAL A 50 1.55 -13.36 13.73
N ALA A 51 2.31 -12.55 14.47
CA ALA A 51 2.07 -11.12 14.56
C ALA A 51 2.27 -10.42 13.21
N GLU A 52 3.29 -10.78 12.44
CA GLU A 52 3.54 -10.24 11.10
C GLU A 52 2.39 -10.56 10.13
N VAL A 53 1.96 -11.83 10.08
CA VAL A 53 0.82 -12.25 9.25
C VAL A 53 -0.46 -11.52 9.65
N LEU A 54 -0.71 -11.37 10.96
CA LEU A 54 -1.87 -10.64 11.44
C LEU A 54 -1.84 -9.16 11.05
N VAL A 55 -0.67 -8.51 11.16
CA VAL A 55 -0.49 -7.11 10.74
C VAL A 55 -0.70 -6.97 9.23
N ALA A 56 -0.18 -7.91 8.42
CA ALA A 56 -0.39 -7.94 6.98
C ALA A 56 -1.87 -8.12 6.62
N ASP A 57 -2.57 -9.04 7.29
CA ASP A 57 -3.99 -9.32 7.05
C ASP A 57 -4.88 -8.10 7.39
N VAL A 58 -4.66 -7.49 8.55
CA VAL A 58 -5.45 -6.35 9.02
C VAL A 58 -5.16 -5.08 8.21
N SER A 59 -3.91 -4.86 7.80
CA SER A 59 -3.50 -3.58 7.18
C SER A 59 -3.61 -3.59 5.66
N PHE A 60 -3.46 -4.75 5.02
CA PHE A 60 -3.36 -4.85 3.56
C PHE A 60 -4.33 -5.88 2.97
N VAL A 61 -4.22 -7.16 3.37
CA VAL A 61 -4.87 -8.25 2.62
C VAL A 61 -6.40 -8.18 2.73
N CYS A 62 -6.94 -8.11 3.95
CA CYS A 62 -8.38 -8.13 4.14
C CYS A 62 -9.09 -6.86 3.66
N PRO A 63 -8.57 -5.64 3.93
CA PRO A 63 -9.12 -4.42 3.33
C PRO A 63 -9.10 -4.45 1.81
N THR A 64 -8.01 -4.91 1.18
CA THR A 64 -7.92 -5.03 -0.28
C THR A 64 -8.97 -5.99 -0.81
N ARG A 65 -9.10 -7.18 -0.23
CA ARG A 65 -10.12 -8.16 -0.63
C ARG A 65 -11.54 -7.63 -0.49
N GLN A 66 -11.86 -6.96 0.61
CA GLN A 66 -13.17 -6.33 0.81
C GLN A 66 -13.44 -5.23 -0.22
N PHE A 67 -12.43 -4.39 -0.50
CA PHE A 67 -12.51 -3.35 -1.51
C PHE A 67 -12.74 -3.93 -2.92
N THR A 68 -11.97 -4.95 -3.31
CA THR A 68 -12.13 -5.65 -4.59
C THR A 68 -13.54 -6.21 -4.75
N ARG A 69 -14.10 -6.84 -3.70
CA ARG A 69 -15.49 -7.35 -3.69
C ARG A 69 -16.53 -6.25 -3.83
N ALA A 70 -16.32 -5.11 -3.18
CA ALA A 70 -17.24 -3.98 -3.25
C ALA A 70 -17.22 -3.32 -4.64
N VAL A 71 -16.03 -3.12 -5.20
CA VAL A 71 -15.82 -2.44 -6.50
C VAL A 71 -16.25 -3.32 -7.67
N GLN A 72 -16.06 -4.63 -7.59
CA GLN A 72 -16.40 -5.56 -8.69
C GLN A 72 -17.86 -5.47 -9.13
N LYS A 73 -18.78 -5.08 -8.22
CA LYS A 73 -20.20 -4.84 -8.54
C LYS A 73 -20.42 -3.73 -9.57
N TYR A 74 -19.50 -2.78 -9.64
CA TYR A 74 -19.57 -1.59 -10.49
C TYR A 74 -18.52 -1.59 -11.61
N GLN A 75 -17.40 -2.31 -11.40
CA GLN A 75 -16.33 -2.49 -12.37
C GLN A 75 -16.13 -4.00 -12.66
N PRO A 76 -16.80 -4.56 -13.69
CA PRO A 76 -16.72 -5.99 -13.98
C PRO A 76 -15.31 -6.43 -14.37
N LYS A 77 -14.47 -5.53 -14.90
CA LYS A 77 -13.04 -5.78 -15.17
C LYS A 77 -12.19 -5.43 -13.94
N THR A 78 -12.38 -6.19 -12.87
CA THR A 78 -11.58 -6.08 -11.64
C THR A 78 -10.62 -7.26 -11.59
N TYR A 79 -9.36 -7.04 -11.20
CA TYR A 79 -8.32 -8.05 -11.16
C TYR A 79 -7.60 -7.97 -9.81
N LEU A 80 -7.39 -9.10 -9.15
CA LEU A 80 -6.70 -9.20 -7.86
C LEU A 80 -5.42 -10.01 -8.02
N TYR A 81 -4.32 -9.59 -7.38
CA TYR A 81 -3.10 -10.37 -7.31
C TYR A 81 -2.57 -10.47 -5.88
N GLN A 82 -1.71 -11.46 -5.65
CA GLN A 82 -0.85 -11.57 -4.48
C GLN A 82 0.59 -11.78 -4.96
N PHE A 83 1.52 -10.98 -4.48
CA PHE A 83 2.95 -11.22 -4.68
C PHE A 83 3.48 -12.10 -3.55
N THR A 84 4.02 -13.27 -3.89
CA THR A 84 4.51 -14.25 -2.91
C THR A 84 5.99 -14.61 -3.09
N TYR A 85 6.62 -14.13 -4.17
CA TYR A 85 8.03 -14.39 -4.41
C TYR A 85 8.91 -13.81 -3.30
N VAL A 86 9.70 -14.67 -2.66
CA VAL A 86 10.67 -14.25 -1.65
C VAL A 86 11.94 -13.78 -2.36
N THR A 87 12.12 -12.45 -2.43
CA THR A 87 13.32 -11.84 -3.01
C THR A 87 14.58 -12.23 -2.25
N ARG A 88 15.75 -12.04 -2.87
CA ARG A 88 17.04 -12.25 -2.17
C ARG A 88 17.14 -11.49 -0.85
N ILE A 89 16.67 -10.24 -0.82
CA ILE A 89 16.66 -9.41 0.39
C ILE A 89 15.70 -10.01 1.43
N GLY A 90 14.50 -10.40 1.00
CA GLY A 90 13.53 -11.07 1.86
C GLY A 90 14.07 -12.36 2.48
N ASN A 91 14.78 -13.17 1.69
CA ASN A 91 15.41 -14.40 2.15
C ASN A 91 16.60 -14.12 3.09
N PHE A 92 17.44 -13.14 2.77
CA PHE A 92 18.59 -12.77 3.60
C PHE A 92 18.16 -12.24 4.97
N LEU A 93 17.09 -11.45 5.03
CA LEU A 93 16.55 -10.89 6.27
C LEU A 93 15.57 -11.83 6.99
N GLY A 94 15.15 -12.93 6.35
CA GLY A 94 14.18 -13.88 6.90
C GLY A 94 12.75 -13.34 7.02
N ILE A 95 12.40 -12.32 6.24
CA ILE A 95 11.11 -11.61 6.28
C ILE A 95 10.15 -12.01 5.15
N GLY A 96 10.55 -12.98 4.32
CA GLY A 96 9.73 -13.47 3.21
C GLY A 96 9.48 -12.41 2.12
N ALA A 97 8.32 -12.50 1.46
CA ALA A 97 7.83 -11.45 0.57
C ALA A 97 7.29 -10.30 1.42
N PHE A 98 8.04 -9.20 1.47
CA PHE A 98 7.74 -8.06 2.34
C PHE A 98 7.08 -6.91 1.58
N HIS A 99 6.50 -5.95 2.31
CA HIS A 99 5.83 -4.80 1.73
C HIS A 99 6.75 -3.98 0.80
N GLY A 100 6.35 -3.81 -0.46
CA GLY A 100 7.11 -3.07 -1.47
C GLY A 100 8.18 -3.89 -2.20
N SER A 101 8.34 -5.18 -1.88
CA SER A 101 9.31 -6.05 -2.55
C SER A 101 8.97 -6.32 -4.02
N GLU A 102 7.72 -6.13 -4.43
CA GLU A 102 7.26 -6.29 -5.80
C GLU A 102 7.59 -5.09 -6.70
N ILE A 103 7.89 -3.93 -6.11
CA ILE A 103 8.05 -2.65 -6.83
C ILE A 103 9.14 -2.76 -7.89
N GLU A 104 10.30 -3.34 -7.56
CA GLU A 104 11.41 -3.48 -8.50
C GLU A 104 11.04 -4.31 -9.73
N TYR A 105 10.16 -5.31 -9.57
CA TYR A 105 9.67 -6.17 -10.64
C TYR A 105 8.66 -5.44 -11.54
N VAL A 106 7.75 -4.65 -10.95
CA VAL A 106 6.77 -3.86 -11.70
C VAL A 106 7.46 -2.80 -12.58
N PHE A 107 8.54 -2.19 -12.08
CA PHE A 107 9.27 -1.14 -12.79
C PHE A 107 10.43 -1.65 -13.66
N GLY A 108 10.78 -2.94 -13.61
CA GLY A 108 11.88 -3.50 -14.39
C GLY A 108 13.25 -2.96 -13.97
N ILE A 109 13.43 -2.64 -12.69
CA ILE A 109 14.64 -2.03 -12.13
C ILE A 109 15.43 -3.02 -11.27
N LEU A 110 15.28 -4.32 -11.54
CA LEU A 110 16.04 -5.36 -10.85
C LEU A 110 17.55 -5.13 -10.98
N THR A 111 18.28 -5.48 -9.92
CA THR A 111 19.74 -5.37 -9.92
C THR A 111 20.37 -6.30 -10.96
N SER A 112 21.62 -6.03 -11.37
CA SER A 112 22.39 -6.91 -12.27
C SER A 112 22.64 -8.31 -11.73
N LEU A 113 22.33 -8.56 -10.45
CA LEU A 113 22.43 -9.86 -9.82
C LEU A 113 21.16 -10.72 -9.95
N ALA A 114 20.10 -10.20 -10.57
CA ALA A 114 18.86 -10.93 -10.79
C ALA A 114 19.10 -12.18 -11.64
N THR A 115 18.45 -13.26 -11.24
CA THR A 115 18.43 -14.53 -11.98
C THR A 115 17.57 -14.40 -13.24
N PRO A 116 17.78 -15.27 -14.25
CA PRO A 116 16.93 -15.30 -15.44
C PRO A 116 15.44 -15.48 -15.11
N GLN A 117 15.12 -16.23 -14.05
CA GLN A 117 13.75 -16.45 -13.61
C GLN A 117 13.15 -15.19 -12.96
N GLU A 118 13.93 -14.44 -12.17
CA GLU A 118 13.49 -13.14 -11.63
C GLU A 118 13.26 -12.12 -12.75
N GLN A 119 14.13 -12.09 -13.76
CA GLN A 119 13.93 -11.24 -14.93
C GLN A 119 12.65 -11.63 -15.69
N ALA A 120 12.43 -12.94 -15.92
CA ALA A 120 11.22 -13.42 -16.58
C ALA A 120 9.94 -13.08 -15.78
N LEU A 121 9.98 -13.13 -14.45
CA LEU A 121 8.89 -12.69 -13.59
C LEU A 121 8.63 -11.18 -13.76
N SER A 122 9.68 -10.36 -13.75
CA SER A 122 9.56 -8.91 -13.96
C SER A 122 8.99 -8.57 -15.35
N ASP A 123 9.48 -9.22 -16.40
CA ASP A 123 9.00 -9.02 -17.77
C ASP A 123 7.51 -9.40 -17.90
N ALA A 124 7.08 -10.48 -17.23
CA ALA A 124 5.68 -10.88 -17.18
C ALA A 124 4.82 -9.85 -16.43
N MET A 125 5.28 -9.35 -15.28
CA MET A 125 4.60 -8.30 -14.52
C MET A 125 4.47 -7.01 -15.34
N ILE A 126 5.55 -6.53 -15.96
CA ILE A 126 5.50 -5.36 -16.86
C ILE A 126 4.49 -5.59 -17.99
N THR A 127 4.43 -6.79 -18.55
CA THR A 127 3.45 -7.14 -19.59
C THR A 127 2.01 -7.02 -19.09
N TYR A 128 1.67 -7.63 -17.94
CA TYR A 128 0.31 -7.50 -17.37
C TYR A 128 -0.06 -6.05 -17.09
N TRP A 129 0.83 -5.30 -16.43
CA TRP A 129 0.55 -3.90 -16.05
C TRP A 129 0.42 -2.99 -17.26
N THR A 130 1.29 -3.15 -18.28
CA THR A 130 1.21 -2.32 -19.48
C THR A 130 0.02 -2.69 -20.37
N ASN A 131 -0.39 -3.96 -20.43
CA ASN A 131 -1.63 -4.35 -21.10
C ASN A 131 -2.84 -3.74 -20.42
N PHE A 132 -2.93 -3.84 -19.09
CA PHE A 132 -4.01 -3.24 -18.32
C PHE A 132 -4.08 -1.73 -18.52
N ALA A 133 -2.94 -1.04 -18.52
CA ALA A 133 -2.90 0.40 -18.80
C ALA A 133 -3.38 0.77 -20.21
N LYS A 134 -3.14 -0.09 -21.21
CA LYS A 134 -3.53 0.15 -22.62
C LYS A 134 -5.01 -0.15 -22.88
N THR A 135 -5.55 -1.22 -22.30
CA THR A 135 -6.84 -1.80 -22.73
C THR A 135 -7.83 -2.07 -21.59
N GLY A 136 -7.38 -1.95 -20.34
CA GLY A 136 -8.12 -2.40 -19.16
C GLY A 136 -8.20 -3.91 -19.00
N ASP A 137 -7.47 -4.69 -19.80
CA ASP A 137 -7.32 -6.14 -19.69
C ASP A 137 -5.83 -6.48 -19.58
N PRO A 138 -5.35 -7.11 -18.49
CA PRO A 138 -3.94 -7.43 -18.33
C PRO A 138 -3.46 -8.56 -19.26
N ASN A 139 -4.37 -9.32 -19.87
CA ASN A 139 -4.05 -10.54 -20.60
C ASN A 139 -3.69 -10.30 -22.08
N SER A 140 -2.79 -11.13 -22.62
CA SER A 140 -2.49 -11.18 -24.05
C SER A 140 -1.93 -12.54 -24.46
N ALA A 141 -1.64 -12.75 -25.75
CA ALA A 141 -0.96 -13.98 -26.20
C ALA A 141 0.44 -14.17 -25.58
N ALA A 142 1.04 -13.12 -25.00
CA ALA A 142 2.34 -13.16 -24.35
C ALA A 142 2.27 -13.50 -22.85
N THR A 143 1.08 -13.49 -22.24
CA THR A 143 0.93 -13.80 -20.81
C THR A 143 0.83 -15.31 -20.61
N ALA A 144 1.76 -15.90 -19.84
CA ALA A 144 1.84 -17.36 -19.65
C ALA A 144 0.68 -17.95 -18.85
N VAL A 145 0.08 -17.15 -17.95
CA VAL A 145 -1.07 -17.55 -17.12
C VAL A 145 -2.14 -16.48 -17.29
N THR A 146 -3.38 -16.88 -17.50
CA THR A 146 -4.48 -15.89 -17.53
C THR A 146 -4.65 -15.30 -16.14
N TRP A 147 -4.58 -13.97 -16.03
CA TRP A 147 -5.01 -13.25 -14.84
C TRP A 147 -6.54 -13.24 -14.82
N PRO A 148 -7.18 -14.01 -13.92
CA PRO A 148 -8.63 -14.13 -13.90
C PRO A 148 -9.28 -12.81 -13.49
N THR A 149 -10.38 -12.48 -14.17
CA THR A 149 -11.27 -11.42 -13.72
C THR A 149 -11.90 -11.84 -12.38
N TYR A 150 -11.85 -10.95 -11.40
CA TYR A 150 -12.39 -11.19 -10.07
C TYR A 150 -13.90 -11.38 -10.10
N THR A 151 -14.38 -12.41 -9.40
CA THR A 151 -15.80 -12.61 -9.09
C THR A 151 -15.96 -12.88 -7.60
N PHE A 152 -17.08 -12.48 -7.03
CA PHE A 152 -17.35 -12.72 -5.61
C PHE A 152 -17.41 -14.23 -5.27
N GLN A 153 -17.93 -15.02 -6.21
CA GLN A 153 -18.15 -16.46 -6.04
C GLN A 153 -16.85 -17.25 -6.06
N GLU A 154 -15.96 -16.96 -7.01
CA GLU A 154 -14.71 -17.71 -7.18
C GLU A 154 -13.54 -17.11 -6.40
N ASP A 155 -13.64 -15.84 -5.99
CA ASP A 155 -12.60 -15.10 -5.27
C ASP A 155 -11.19 -15.30 -5.87
N PRO A 156 -11.02 -15.19 -7.22
CA PRO A 156 -9.80 -15.59 -7.87
C PRO A 156 -8.74 -14.48 -7.80
N HIS A 157 -7.47 -14.86 -7.83
CA HIS A 157 -6.36 -13.92 -7.91
C HIS A 157 -5.20 -14.51 -8.71
N LEU A 158 -4.35 -13.65 -9.23
CA LEU A 158 -3.06 -14.05 -9.79
C LEU A 158 -2.02 -14.10 -8.67
N GLN A 159 -1.34 -15.22 -8.53
CA GLN A 159 -0.19 -15.36 -7.64
C GLN A 159 1.09 -15.09 -8.43
N LEU A 160 1.76 -14.00 -8.09
CA LEU A 160 3.03 -13.58 -8.68
C LEU A 160 4.16 -14.22 -7.88
N ASP A 161 4.60 -15.36 -8.41
CA ASP A 161 5.71 -16.16 -7.90
C ASP A 161 6.46 -16.79 -9.09
N ILE A 162 7.43 -17.65 -8.80
CA ILE A 162 8.15 -18.46 -9.77
C ILE A 162 7.80 -19.94 -9.50
N PRO A 163 6.91 -20.57 -10.29
CA PRO A 163 6.17 -20.01 -11.43
C PRO A 163 4.93 -19.18 -11.03
N ILE A 164 4.50 -18.29 -11.94
CA ILE A 164 3.22 -17.58 -11.82
C ILE A 164 2.09 -18.60 -11.86
N SER A 165 1.07 -18.41 -11.04
CA SER A 165 -0.10 -19.27 -10.98
C SER A 165 -1.37 -18.47 -10.68
N ALA A 166 -2.53 -19.10 -10.83
CA ALA A 166 -3.81 -18.54 -10.37
C ALA A 166 -4.24 -19.26 -9.09
N GLY A 167 -4.76 -18.48 -8.14
CA GLY A 167 -5.28 -18.97 -6.86
C GLY A 167 -6.71 -18.50 -6.63
N HIS A 168 -7.32 -19.03 -5.57
CA HIS A 168 -8.67 -18.68 -5.12
C HIS A 168 -8.67 -18.41 -3.62
N GLU A 169 -9.69 -17.71 -3.14
CA GLU A 169 -9.98 -17.54 -1.71
C GLU A 169 -8.84 -16.90 -0.90
N LEU A 170 -8.23 -15.83 -1.44
CA LEU A 170 -7.09 -15.13 -0.83
C LEU A 170 -7.35 -14.81 0.65
N HIS A 171 -6.67 -15.54 1.55
CA HIS A 171 -6.76 -15.40 3.01
C HIS A 171 -8.21 -15.39 3.54
N LYS A 172 -9.12 -16.10 2.87
CA LYS A 172 -10.56 -16.05 3.15
C LYS A 172 -10.89 -16.31 4.62
N LYS A 173 -10.32 -17.37 5.21
CA LYS A 173 -10.63 -17.76 6.60
C LYS A 173 -10.23 -16.69 7.60
N GLN A 174 -9.05 -16.10 7.42
CA GLN A 174 -8.51 -15.04 8.25
C GLN A 174 -9.34 -13.77 8.13
N CYS A 175 -9.65 -13.37 6.89
CA CYS A 175 -10.45 -12.17 6.65
C CYS A 175 -11.91 -12.30 7.10
N ASP A 176 -12.51 -13.48 6.96
CA ASP A 176 -13.87 -13.74 7.44
C ASP A 176 -13.90 -13.71 8.99
N LEU A 177 -12.88 -14.26 9.65
CA LEU A 177 -12.72 -14.15 11.10
C LEU A 177 -12.56 -12.69 11.55
N LEU A 178 -11.65 -11.93 10.93
CA LEU A 178 -11.42 -10.53 11.28
C LEU A 178 -12.67 -9.66 11.05
N GLY A 179 -13.43 -9.91 9.98
CA GLY A 179 -14.70 -9.25 9.72
C GLY A 179 -15.75 -9.56 10.80
N SER A 180 -15.82 -10.80 11.29
CA SER A 180 -16.75 -11.17 12.37
C SER A 180 -16.48 -10.42 13.69
N LEU A 181 -15.22 -10.09 13.97
CA LEU A 181 -14.81 -9.34 15.16
C LEU A 181 -15.15 -7.85 15.09
N GLN A 182 -15.29 -7.30 13.88
CA GLN A 182 -15.60 -5.88 13.64
C GLN A 182 -17.11 -5.60 13.58
N GLY A 183 -17.96 -6.64 13.70
CA GLY A 183 -19.42 -6.49 13.68
C GLY A 183 -20.01 -6.22 12.28
N SER A 184 -19.22 -6.40 11.22
CA SER A 184 -19.68 -6.33 9.83
C SER A 184 -20.24 -7.68 9.39
N ASN A 185 -21.52 -7.92 9.68
CA ASN A 185 -22.34 -8.96 9.04
C ASN A 185 -23.07 -8.39 7.82
#